data_AF-A0A660VQ17-F1
#
_entry.id   AF-A0A660VQ17-F1
#
_cell.length_a   1.000
_cell.length_b   1.000
_cell.length_c   1.000
_cell.angle_alpha   90.00
_cell.angle_beta   90.00
_cell.angle_gamma   90.00
#
_symmetry.space_group_name_H-M   'P 1'
#
loop_
_entity.id
_entity.type
_entity.pdbx_description
1 polymer ?
#
loop_
_entity_poly.entity_id
_entity_poly.type
_entity_poly.pdbx_seq_one_letter_code
_entity_poly.pdbx_strand_id
1 'polypeptide(L)' 'MTEGTVKDGKVFCPLCNSGDYTVYRRERDEDEAVVCLARCMNCDATFSFRVDRYDVPVPKEDDSPRLPFEED' A
#
# COMPACT_ATOMS: atom_id res chain seq x y z
N MET A 1 -12.44 0.81 1.64
CA MET A 1 -11.65 0.08 0.65
C MET A 1 -10.51 -0.60 1.41
N THR A 2 -10.23 -1.87 1.17
CA THR A 2 -9.24 -2.63 1.96
C THR A 2 -7.83 -2.36 1.41
N GLU A 3 -6.85 -2.09 2.28
CA GLU A 3 -5.46 -1.87 1.87
C GLU A 3 -4.69 -3.20 1.78
N GLY A 4 -3.83 -3.31 0.76
CA GLY A 4 -2.95 -4.45 0.56
C GLY A 4 -1.88 -4.54 1.64
N THR A 5 -1.51 -5.76 2.02
CA THR A 5 -0.46 -5.98 3.02
C THR A 5 0.90 -5.93 2.35
N VAL A 6 1.77 -5.00 2.75
CA VAL A 6 3.16 -4.95 2.29
C VAL A 6 4.03 -5.79 3.22
N LYS A 7 4.69 -6.82 2.69
CA LYS A 7 5.60 -7.70 3.44
C LYS A 7 6.86 -7.93 2.60
N ASP A 8 8.04 -7.74 3.19
CA ASP A 8 9.33 -7.91 2.50
C ASP A 8 9.43 -7.12 1.16
N GLY A 9 8.84 -5.92 1.10
CA GLY A 9 8.83 -5.10 -0.12
C GLY A 9 7.93 -5.63 -1.24
N LYS A 10 7.04 -6.57 -0.95
CA LYS A 10 6.04 -7.10 -1.88
C LYS A 10 4.63 -6.87 -1.34
N VAL A 11 3.68 -6.66 -2.25
CA VAL A 11 2.27 -6.46 -1.89
C VAL A 11 1.55 -7.81 -1.94
N PHE A 12 0.72 -8.06 -0.92
CA PHE A 12 -0.09 -9.26 -0.81
C PHE A 12 -1.56 -8.87 -0.62
N CYS A 13 -2.44 -9.71 -1.15
CA CYS A 13 -3.87 -9.56 -0.94
C CYS A 13 -4.20 -9.67 0.57
N PRO A 14 -4.94 -8.73 1.15
CA PRO A 14 -5.21 -8.72 2.60
C PRO A 14 -6.16 -9.84 3.04
N LEU A 15 -6.84 -10.51 2.09
CA LEU A 15 -7.82 -11.56 2.38
C LEU A 15 -7.25 -12.97 2.25
N CYS A 16 -6.52 -13.23 1.16
CA CYS A 16 -5.97 -14.57 0.90
C CYS A 16 -4.45 -14.64 0.98
N ASN A 17 -3.78 -13.52 1.26
CA ASN A 17 -2.33 -13.39 1.31
C ASN A 17 -1.61 -13.85 0.03
N SER A 18 -2.31 -13.82 -1.11
CA SER A 18 -1.74 -14.10 -2.44
C SER A 18 -1.00 -12.87 -2.96
N GLY A 19 0.20 -13.08 -3.52
CA GLY A 19 0.94 -12.07 -4.27
C GLY A 19 0.47 -11.92 -5.73
N ASP A 20 -0.54 -12.68 -6.13
CA ASP A 20 -1.05 -12.71 -7.49
C ASP A 20 -2.26 -11.76 -7.63
N TYR A 21 -2.01 -10.61 -8.27
CA TYR A 21 -2.99 -9.54 -8.46
C TYR A 21 -2.73 -8.76 -9.75
N THR A 22 -3.78 -8.13 -10.27
CA THR A 22 -3.71 -7.23 -11.43
C THR A 22 -4.05 -5.81 -11.01
N VAL A 23 -3.19 -4.84 -11.31
CA VAL A 23 -3.45 -3.41 -11.12
C VAL A 23 -4.31 -2.91 -12.28
N TYR A 24 -5.50 -2.39 -11.98
CA TYR A 24 -6.44 -1.91 -13.01
C TYR A 24 -6.59 -0.38 -13.01
N ARG A 25 -6.13 0.31 -11.96
CA ARG A 25 -6.14 1.78 -11.90
C ARG A 25 -4.97 2.27 -11.06
N ARG A 26 -4.35 3.37 -11.49
CA ARG A 26 -3.30 4.08 -10.77
C ARG A 26 -3.72 5.54 -10.63
N GLU A 27 -3.68 6.05 -9.42
CA GLU A 27 -4.04 7.43 -9.09
C GLU A 27 -2.79 8.09 -8.49
N ARG A 28 -2.37 9.23 -9.04
CA ARG A 28 -1.27 10.00 -8.46
C ARG A 28 -1.83 10.84 -7.33
N ASP A 29 -1.23 10.72 -6.16
CA ASP A 29 -1.51 11.54 -4.99
C ASP A 29 -0.70 12.85 -5.09
N GLU A 30 -1.06 13.86 -4.28
CA GLU A 30 -0.38 15.16 -4.29
C GLU A 30 1.06 15.06 -3.73
N ASP A 31 1.33 14.06 -2.88
CA ASP A 31 2.62 13.78 -2.22
C ASP A 31 3.60 12.90 -3.05
N GLU A 32 3.55 12.97 -4.39
CA GLU A 32 4.34 12.12 -5.32
C GLU A 32 4.10 10.59 -5.22
N ALA A 33 3.31 10.12 -4.24
CA ALA A 33 2.91 8.74 -4.11
C ALA A 33 1.88 8.33 -5.17
N VAL A 34 1.95 7.09 -5.63
CA VAL A 34 0.98 6.51 -6.57
C VAL A 34 0.13 5.48 -5.83
N VAL A 35 -1.17 5.74 -5.76
CA VAL A 35 -2.18 4.80 -5.26
C VAL A 35 -2.54 3.82 -6.38
N CYS A 36 -2.15 2.57 -6.20
CA CYS A 36 -2.47 1.48 -7.11
C CYS A 36 -3.71 0.72 -6.60
N LEU A 37 -4.74 0.64 -7.42
CA LEU A 37 -5.92 -0.18 -7.21
C LEU A 37 -5.72 -1.52 -7.93
N ALA A 38 -5.72 -2.59 -7.15
CA ALA A 38 -5.49 -3.95 -7.63
C ALA A 38 -6.64 -4.89 -7.29
N ARG A 39 -6.79 -5.91 -8.13
CA ARG A 39 -7.71 -7.03 -7.92
C ARG A 39 -6.88 -8.30 -7.79
N CYS A 40 -7.06 -9.02 -6.69
CA CYS A 40 -6.44 -10.32 -6.50
C CYS A 40 -7.01 -11.33 -7.50
N MET A 41 -6.16 -12.11 -8.16
CA MET A 41 -6.64 -13.13 -9.12
C MET A 41 -7.07 -14.42 -8.43
N ASN A 42 -6.76 -14.59 -7.13
CA ASN A 42 -7.06 -15.81 -6.39
C ASN A 42 -8.43 -15.77 -5.69
N CYS A 43 -8.70 -14.71 -4.91
CA CYS A 43 -9.97 -14.53 -4.20
C CYS A 43 -10.88 -13.47 -4.83
N ASP A 44 -10.48 -12.91 -5.97
CA ASP A 44 -11.21 -11.87 -6.72
C ASP A 44 -11.42 -10.55 -5.97
N ALA A 45 -10.81 -10.40 -4.79
CA ALA A 45 -10.97 -9.23 -3.96
C ALA A 45 -10.18 -8.03 -4.47
N THR A 46 -10.80 -6.85 -4.40
CA THR A 46 -10.16 -5.57 -4.72
C THR A 46 -9.51 -4.95 -3.49
N PHE A 47 -8.29 -4.46 -3.65
CA PHE A 47 -7.54 -3.76 -2.61
C PHE A 47 -6.68 -2.64 -3.21
N SER A 48 -6.25 -1.70 -2.37
CA SER A 48 -5.38 -0.59 -2.76
C SER A 48 -4.03 -0.70 -2.09
N PHE A 49 -2.95 -0.29 -2.75
CA PHE A 49 -1.62 -0.15 -2.15
C PHE A 49 -0.93 1.10 -2.68
N ARG A 50 0.03 1.63 -1.93
CA ARG A 50 0.79 2.83 -2.30
C ARG A 50 2.19 2.44 -2.77
N VAL A 51 2.64 3.04 -3.85
CA VAL A 51 4.03 2.94 -4.32
C VAL A 51 4.64 4.32 -4.49
N ASP A 52 5.93 4.42 -4.26
CA ASP A 52 6.73 5.62 -4.51
C ASP A 52 6.95 5.80 -6.02
N ARG A 53 7.54 6.92 -6.44
CA ARG A 53 7.91 7.21 -7.84
C ARG A 53 8.78 6.13 -8.50
N TYR A 54 9.46 5.27 -7.73
CA TYR A 54 10.23 4.12 -8.21
C TYR A 54 9.45 2.79 -8.21
N ASP A 55 8.12 2.80 -8.07
CA ASP A 55 7.26 1.61 -7.97
C ASP A 55 7.60 0.74 -6.73
N VAL A 56 8.26 1.32 -5.73
CA VAL A 56 8.58 0.68 -4.46
C VAL A 56 7.37 0.80 -3.54
N PRO A 57 6.80 -0.30 -3.01
CA PRO A 57 5.67 -0.21 -2.10
C PRO A 57 6.07 0.55 -0.85
N VAL A 58 5.42 1.69 -0.63
CA VAL A 58 5.64 2.51 0.56
C VAL A 58 4.69 1.98 1.62
N PRO A 59 5.19 1.41 2.73
CA PRO A 59 4.32 1.27 3.89
C PRO A 59 3.78 2.66 4.19
N LYS A 60 2.48 2.81 4.50
CA LYS A 60 2.01 4.06 5.08
C LYS A 60 2.96 4.34 6.24
N GLU A 61 3.71 5.45 6.17
CA GLU A 61 4.37 5.96 7.36
C GLU A 61 3.28 5.99 8.41
N ASP A 62 3.53 5.24 9.48
CA ASP A 62 2.78 5.39 10.70
C ASP A 62 2.88 6.90 10.97
N ASP A 63 1.76 7.62 10.83
CA ASP A 63 1.54 8.91 11.48
C ASP A 63 1.50 8.63 12.99
N SER A 64 2.54 7.98 13.51
CA SER A 64 2.95 8.12 14.88
C SER A 64 3.38 9.58 14.91
N PRO A 65 2.58 10.48 15.52
CA PRO A 65 3.07 11.83 15.75
C PRO A 65 4.45 11.64 16.36
N ARG A 66 5.48 12.26 15.76
CA ARG A 66 6.70 12.54 16.51
C ARG A 66 6.21 13.35 17.69
N LEU A 67 5.91 12.68 18.80
CA LEU A 67 5.76 13.33 20.09
C LEU A 67 7.00 14.20 20.19
N PRO A 68 6.86 15.54 20.28
CA PRO A 68 8.01 16.38 20.50
C PRO A 68 8.65 15.80 21.75
N PHE A 69 9.93 15.43 21.62
CA PHE A 69 10.73 14.89 22.69
C PHE A 69 10.39 15.66 23.97
N GLU A 70 9.86 14.96 24.97
CA GLU A 70 9.69 15.51 26.31
C GLU A 70 11.13 15.77 26.80
N GLU A 71 11.56 17.02 26.69
CA GLU A 71 12.83 17.50 27.23
C GLU A 71 12.52 18.15 28.59
N ASP A 72 13.29 17.70 29.58
CA ASP A 72 13.20 17.82 31.05
C ASP A 72 12.78 19.20 31.63
#